data_AF-A0A7Y1UC04-F1
#
_entry.id   AF-A0A7Y1UC04-F1
#
_cell.length_a   1.000
_cell.length_b   1.000
_cell.length_c   1.000
_cell.angle_alpha   90.00
_cell.angle_beta   90.00
_cell.angle_gamma   90.00
#
_symmetry.space_group_name_H-M   'P 1'
#
loop_
_entity.id
_entity.type
_entity.pdbx_description
1 polymer ?
#
loop_
_entity_poly.entity_id
_entity_poly.type
_entity_poly.pdbx_seq_one_letter_code
_entity_poly.pdbx_strand_id
1 'polypeptide(L)'
;PCEMGCSRGRSDIGTLQMMHNAFGMLTYFVSPFALVLIGTKLKGLLLNGNLSAVSFVCGFLSLVFIYLFATGPEGNFVGLFQRLAEATFLFWIVYTALNVKTCYTSKK
;
A
#
# COMPACT_ATOMS: atom_id res chain seq x y z
N PRO A 1 10.22 -8.12 3.18
CA PRO A 1 11.66 -8.17 3.57
C PRO A 1 11.98 -9.49 4.29
N CYS A 2 13.13 -10.13 4.04
CA CYS A 2 13.53 -11.31 4.82
C CYS A 2 14.28 -10.92 6.10
N GLU A 3 14.09 -11.68 7.18
CA GLU A 3 14.88 -11.58 8.41
C GLU A 3 16.39 -11.68 8.15
N MET A 4 17.21 -11.01 8.97
CA MET A 4 18.66 -11.04 8.86
C MET A 4 19.16 -12.48 9.09
N GLY A 5 19.86 -13.07 8.12
CA GLY A 5 20.31 -14.48 8.16
C GLY A 5 19.43 -15.47 7.37
N CYS A 6 18.34 -14.99 6.77
CA CYS A 6 17.49 -15.78 5.88
C CYS A 6 18.25 -16.19 4.59
N SER A 7 18.55 -17.49 4.47
CA SER A 7 19.14 -18.07 3.26
C SER A 7 18.04 -18.32 2.23
N ARG A 8 18.11 -17.67 1.06
CA ARG A 8 17.20 -17.95 -0.07
C ARG A 8 17.32 -19.44 -0.43
N GLY A 9 16.35 -20.26 -0.05
CA GLY A 9 16.29 -21.68 -0.38
C GLY A 9 16.50 -22.69 0.77
N ARG A 10 16.56 -22.26 2.05
CA ARG A 10 16.55 -23.19 3.20
C ARG A 10 15.13 -23.33 3.78
N SER A 11 14.76 -24.56 4.13
CA SER A 11 13.44 -24.99 4.64
C SER A 11 13.01 -24.33 5.96
N ASP A 12 13.92 -23.62 6.63
CA ASP A 12 13.72 -23.01 7.94
C ASP A 12 13.26 -21.55 7.81
N ILE A 13 12.22 -21.31 7.00
CA ILE A 13 11.56 -19.99 6.98
C ILE A 13 10.84 -19.82 8.32
N GLY A 14 11.27 -18.85 9.13
CA GLY A 14 10.63 -18.56 10.41
C GLY A 14 9.13 -18.29 10.26
N THR A 15 8.32 -18.73 11.22
CA THR A 15 6.85 -18.55 11.20
C THR A 15 6.44 -17.08 11.02
N LEU A 16 7.18 -16.16 11.63
CA LEU A 16 6.95 -14.72 11.49
C LEU A 16 7.18 -14.23 10.05
N GLN A 17 8.23 -14.72 9.40
CA GLN A 17 8.53 -14.41 8.00
C GLN A 17 7.41 -14.91 7.06
N MET A 18 6.88 -16.11 7.32
CA MET A 18 5.75 -16.65 6.56
C MET A 18 4.51 -15.77 6.71
N MET A 19 4.16 -15.38 7.94
CA MET A 19 3.04 -14.47 8.20
C MET A 19 3.24 -13.11 7.55
N HIS A 20 4.43 -12.52 7.68
CA HIS A 20 4.76 -11.23 7.07
C HIS A 20 4.62 -11.26 5.54
N ASN A 21 5.10 -12.32 4.89
CA ASN A 21 4.95 -12.49 3.45
C ASN A 21 3.48 -12.70 3.05
N ALA A 22 2.71 -13.47 3.81
CA ALA A 22 1.29 -13.71 3.55
C ALA A 22 0.46 -12.43 3.68
N PHE A 23 0.64 -11.68 4.77
CA PHE A 23 -0.03 -10.39 4.96
C PHE A 23 0.44 -9.35 3.94
N GLY A 24 1.74 -9.32 3.61
CA GLY A 24 2.27 -8.45 2.55
C GLY A 24 1.62 -8.73 1.20
N MET A 25 1.49 -10.01 0.82
CA MET A 25 0.79 -10.40 -0.41
C MET A 25 -0.68 -9.97 -0.40
N LEU A 26 -1.40 -10.14 0.71
CA LEU A 26 -2.78 -9.69 0.86
C LEU A 26 -2.89 -8.16 0.67
N THR A 27 -2.00 -7.40 1.32
CA THR A 27 -1.96 -5.93 1.19
C THR A 27 -1.68 -5.51 -0.25
N TYR A 28 -0.73 -6.15 -0.94
CA TYR A 28 -0.44 -5.83 -2.34
C TYR A 28 -1.59 -6.18 -3.28
N PHE A 29 -2.43 -7.15 -2.94
CA PHE A 29 -3.59 -7.47 -3.76
C PHE A 29 -4.80 -6.58 -3.47
N VAL A 30 -5.03 -6.18 -2.22
CA VAL A 30 -6.27 -5.48 -1.83
C VAL A 30 -6.11 -3.97 -1.78
N SER A 31 -5.05 -3.47 -1.14
CA SER A 31 -4.84 -2.05 -0.88
C SER A 31 -4.77 -1.15 -2.12
N PRO A 32 -4.05 -1.49 -3.21
CA PRO A 32 -4.02 -0.62 -4.39
C PRO A 32 -5.40 -0.40 -5.02
N PHE A 33 -6.19 -1.46 -5.15
CA PHE A 33 -7.54 -1.36 -5.72
C PHE A 33 -8.49 -0.60 -4.79
N ALA A 34 -8.38 -0.83 -3.48
CA ALA A 34 -9.13 -0.06 -2.50
C ALA A 34 -8.82 1.44 -2.60
N LEU A 35 -7.54 1.82 -2.74
CA LEU A 35 -7.12 3.23 -2.88
C LEU A 35 -7.65 3.87 -4.17
N VAL A 36 -7.60 3.15 -5.30
CA VAL A 36 -8.17 3.63 -6.56
C VAL A 36 -9.69 3.81 -6.42
N LEU A 37 -10.39 2.87 -5.77
CA LEU A 37 -11.82 2.96 -5.54
C LEU A 37 -12.17 4.12 -4.59
N ILE A 38 -11.41 4.32 -3.52
CA ILE A 38 -11.57 5.47 -2.63
C ILE A 38 -11.36 6.76 -3.41
N GLY A 39 -10.28 6.88 -4.20
CA GLY A 39 -10.02 8.07 -5.01
C GLY A 39 -11.15 8.39 -5.98
N THR A 40 -11.70 7.38 -6.67
CA THR A 40 -12.80 7.58 -7.64
C THR A 40 -14.13 7.90 -6.97
N LYS A 41 -14.48 7.23 -5.88
CA LYS A 41 -15.76 7.44 -5.18
C LYS A 41 -15.77 8.69 -4.30
N LEU A 42 -14.64 9.03 -3.70
CA LEU A 42 -14.53 10.22 -2.85
C LEU A 42 -14.67 11.53 -3.64
N LYS A 43 -14.38 11.51 -4.96
CA LYS A 43 -14.63 12.66 -5.85
C LYS A 43 -16.11 13.06 -5.90
N GLY A 44 -17.03 12.11 -5.68
CA GLY A 44 -18.49 12.33 -5.74
C GLY A 44 -19.12 12.70 -4.39
N LEU A 45 -18.45 12.42 -3.27
CA LEU A 45 -18.83 12.92 -1.96
C LEU A 45 -18.15 14.28 -1.77
N LEU A 46 -18.83 15.25 -1.16
CA LEU A 46 -18.41 16.65 -0.98
C LEU A 46 -17.09 16.86 -0.17
N LEU A 47 -16.26 15.81 -0.01
CA LEU A 47 -14.96 15.85 0.62
C LEU A 47 -13.89 16.43 -0.32
N ASN A 48 -12.90 17.10 0.29
CA ASN A 48 -11.74 17.73 -0.33
C ASN A 48 -11.24 17.01 -1.59
N GLY A 49 -11.32 17.66 -2.77
CA GLY A 49 -10.84 17.10 -4.05
C GLY A 49 -9.37 16.67 -4.02
N ASN A 50 -8.56 17.27 -3.16
CA ASN A 50 -7.16 16.91 -2.94
C ASN A 50 -7.01 15.49 -2.36
N LEU A 51 -7.88 15.07 -1.43
CA LEU A 51 -7.81 13.73 -0.83
C LEU A 51 -8.20 12.64 -1.84
N SER A 52 -9.21 12.92 -2.68
CA SER A 52 -9.59 12.04 -3.79
C SER A 52 -8.43 11.86 -4.78
N ALA A 53 -7.79 12.96 -5.20
CA ALA A 53 -6.66 12.92 -6.12
C ALA A 53 -5.45 12.18 -5.52
N VAL A 54 -5.08 12.46 -4.27
CA VAL A 54 -3.96 11.79 -3.59
C VAL A 54 -4.24 10.29 -3.44
N SER A 55 -5.46 9.90 -3.06
CA SER A 55 -5.85 8.48 -2.96
C SER A 55 -5.70 7.76 -4.30
N PHE A 56 -6.16 8.37 -5.39
CA PHE A 56 -6.05 7.81 -6.73
C PHE A 56 -4.60 7.68 -7.19
N VAL A 57 -3.78 8.72 -7.00
CA VAL A 57 -2.36 8.72 -7.38
C VAL A 57 -1.59 7.67 -6.58
N CYS A 58 -1.79 7.58 -5.26
CA CYS A 58 -1.13 6.56 -4.44
C CYS A 58 -1.59 5.14 -4.81
N GLY A 59 -2.87 4.94 -5.11
CA GLY A 59 -3.40 3.67 -5.62
C GLY A 59 -2.77 3.26 -6.95
N PHE A 60 -2.67 4.19 -7.90
CA PHE A 60 -2.04 3.93 -9.19
C PHE A 60 -0.52 3.68 -9.06
N LEU A 61 0.18 4.50 -8.27
CA LEU A 61 1.62 4.38 -8.09
C LEU A 61 2.00 3.08 -7.39
N SER A 62 1.21 2.64 -6.40
CA SER A 62 1.39 1.33 -5.76
C SER A 62 1.19 0.17 -6.73
N LEU A 63 0.21 0.22 -7.64
CA LEU A 63 0.06 -0.78 -8.71
C LEU A 63 1.31 -0.87 -9.59
N VAL A 64 1.90 0.26 -9.97
CA VAL A 64 3.13 0.28 -10.77
C VAL A 64 4.28 -0.40 -10.03
N PHE A 65 4.51 -0.06 -8.75
CA PHE A 65 5.59 -0.69 -7.98
C PHE A 65 5.35 -2.18 -7.72
N ILE A 66 4.11 -2.59 -7.48
CA ILE A 66 3.74 -4.01 -7.32
C ILE A 66 3.93 -4.77 -8.63
N TYR A 67 3.58 -4.18 -9.77
CA TYR A 67 3.82 -4.77 -11.08
C TYR A 67 5.33 -4.98 -11.32
N LEU A 68 6.16 -3.96 -11.07
CA LEU A 68 7.61 -4.06 -11.20
C LEU A 68 8.19 -5.15 -10.29
N PHE A 69 7.71 -5.21 -9.05
CA PHE A 69 8.05 -6.27 -8.10
C PHE A 69 7.67 -7.67 -8.62
N ALA A 70 6.48 -7.83 -9.18
CA ALA A 70 5.99 -9.11 -9.69
C ALA A 70 6.71 -9.58 -10.96
N THR A 71 7.13 -8.65 -11.83
CA THR A 71 7.82 -8.98 -13.10
C THR A 71 9.30 -9.30 -12.95
N GLY A 72 9.92 -8.92 -11.83
CA GLY A 72 11.36 -9.09 -11.64
C GLY A 72 11.74 -9.75 -10.30
N PRO A 73 11.19 -10.92 -9.92
CA PRO A 73 11.37 -11.53 -8.60
C PRO A 73 12.81 -11.93 -8.26
N GLU A 74 13.69 -12.06 -9.26
CA GLU A 74 15.13 -12.31 -9.08
C GLU A 74 15.99 -11.04 -9.27
N GLY A 75 15.37 -9.89 -9.50
CA GLY A 75 16.07 -8.63 -9.69
C GLY A 75 16.79 -8.17 -8.41
N ASN A 76 17.95 -7.54 -8.58
CA ASN A 76 18.72 -6.94 -7.47
C ASN A 76 17.92 -5.89 -6.67
N PHE A 77 16.83 -5.36 -7.24
CA PHE A 77 16.02 -4.28 -6.67
C PHE A 77 14.62 -4.72 -6.18
N VAL A 78 14.33 -6.02 -6.09
CA VAL A 78 13.03 -6.55 -5.63
C VAL A 78 12.58 -5.94 -4.30
N GLY A 79 13.50 -5.90 -3.33
CA GLY A 79 13.21 -5.31 -2.02
C GLY A 79 12.97 -3.80 -2.05
N LEU A 80 13.54 -3.09 -3.05
CA LEU A 80 13.32 -1.65 -3.23
C LEU A 80 11.90 -1.38 -3.70
N PHE A 81 11.43 -2.09 -4.73
CA PHE A 81 10.05 -1.93 -5.23
C PHE A 81 9.02 -2.27 -4.15
N GLN A 82 9.29 -3.30 -3.33
CA GLN A 82 8.46 -3.63 -2.17
C GLN A 82 8.35 -2.45 -1.18
N ARG A 83 9.50 -1.86 -0.78
CA ARG A 83 9.52 -0.72 0.15
C ARG A 83 8.88 0.54 -0.44
N LEU A 84 9.03 0.77 -1.75
CA LEU A 84 8.38 1.88 -2.44
C LEU A 84 6.85 1.72 -2.44
N ALA A 85 6.34 0.51 -2.71
CA ALA A 85 4.91 0.23 -2.61
C ALA A 85 4.40 0.47 -1.17
N GLU A 86 5.09 -0.06 -0.16
CA GLU A 86 4.73 0.16 1.25
C GLU A 86 4.77 1.65 1.64
N ALA A 87 5.77 2.40 1.17
CA ALA A 87 5.88 3.83 1.43
C ALA A 87 4.71 4.61 0.84
N THR A 88 4.18 4.22 -0.34
CA THR A 88 2.98 4.87 -0.90
C THR A 88 1.73 4.65 -0.03
N PHE A 89 1.58 3.46 0.57
CA PHE A 89 0.48 3.19 1.49
C PHE A 89 0.62 3.99 2.78
N LEU A 90 1.81 4.01 3.39
CA LEU A 90 2.07 4.77 4.61
C LEU A 90 1.89 6.27 4.39
N PHE A 91 2.39 6.79 3.27
CA PHE A 91 2.17 8.19 2.89
C PHE A 91 0.68 8.50 2.80
N TRP A 92 -0.10 7.65 2.11
CA TRP A 92 -1.53 7.85 2.01
C TRP A 92 -2.25 7.81 3.37
N ILE A 93 -1.88 6.88 4.26
CA ILE A 93 -2.44 6.78 5.62
C ILE A 93 -2.19 8.07 6.40
N VAL A 94 -0.95 8.55 6.42
CA VAL A 94 -0.57 9.79 7.12
C VAL A 94 -1.27 11.01 6.49
N TYR A 95 -1.25 11.11 5.16
CA TYR A 95 -1.92 12.20 4.45
C TYR A 95 -3.42 12.23 4.77
N THR A 96 -4.08 11.08 4.73
CA THR A 96 -5.50 10.94 5.04
C THR A 96 -5.76 11.29 6.50
N ALA A 97 -4.96 10.81 7.45
CA ALA A 97 -5.12 11.14 8.87
C ALA A 97 -5.04 12.66 9.15
N LEU A 98 -4.20 13.39 8.42
CA LEU A 98 -4.06 14.85 8.56
C LEU A 98 -5.15 15.64 7.83
N ASN A 99 -5.71 15.10 6.75
CA ASN A 99 -6.65 15.82 5.88
C ASN A 99 -8.11 15.39 6.03
N VAL A 100 -8.36 14.27 6.72
CA VAL A 100 -9.71 13.85 7.10
C VAL A 100 -10.16 14.75 8.25
N LYS A 101 -10.85 15.83 7.90
CA LYS A 101 -11.53 16.63 8.91
C LYS A 101 -12.67 15.79 9.45
N THR A 102 -12.72 15.59 10.76
CA THR A 102 -13.83 14.89 11.38
C THR A 102 -15.12 15.63 11.01
N CYS A 103 -16.00 14.99 10.25
CA CYS A 103 -17.36 15.45 10.07
C CYS A 103 -18.13 15.20 11.40
N TYR A 104 -17.78 15.94 12.44
CA TYR A 104 -18.64 16.17 13.61
C TYR A 104 -19.34 17.52 13.42
N THR A 105 -20.26 17.57 12.48
CA THR A 105 -21.34 18.56 12.45
C THR A 105 -22.61 17.76 12.60
N SER A 106 -22.99 17.47 13.84
CA SER A 106 -24.02 18.23 14.55
C SER A 106 -25.26 18.35 13.69
N LYS A 107 -26.14 17.34 13.79
CA LYS A 107 -27.58 17.61 13.66
C LYS A 107 -27.93 18.56 14.82
N LYS A 108 -27.99 19.85 14.54
CA LYS A 108 -28.81 20.79 15.29
C LYS A 108 -30.01 21.13 14.42
#